data_AF-A0A2P4VTA7-F1
#
_entry.id   AF-A0A2P4VTA7-F1
#
_cell.length_a   1.000
_cell.length_b   1.000
_cell.length_c   1.000
_cell.angle_alpha   90.00
_cell.angle_beta   90.00
_cell.angle_gamma   90.00
#
_symmetry.space_group_name_H-M   'P 1'
#
loop_
_entity.id
_entity.type
_entity.pdbx_description
1 polymer ?
#
loop_
_entity_poly.entity_id
_entity_poly.type
_entity_poly.pdbx_seq_one_letter_code
_entity_poly.pdbx_strand_id
1 'polypeptide(L)'
;MHDEDFCCAVCLDFFIEPCIIKCGHSFCHLCIESHLNITEKCPLCRAFPGNPIKNRQLESLTMSYISFRNLSTSYYERMKSNRKKLVLQQKALLIIYTELSDKPGQSTELHNLMKNVQDEELKSEIRRQVRQQVGIGLEHIGDLEGDTVTIRLKSSSSK
;
A
#
# COMPACT_ATOMS: atom_id res chain seq x y z
N MET A 1 0.58 7.75 -29.82
CA MET A 1 0.64 7.19 -28.46
C MET A 1 1.17 5.79 -28.57
N HIS A 2 2.19 5.47 -27.81
CA HIS A 2 2.89 4.19 -27.76
C HIS A 2 2.54 3.47 -26.45
N ASP A 3 2.77 2.15 -26.38
CA ASP A 3 2.45 1.37 -25.17
C ASP A 3 3.15 1.94 -23.92
N GLU A 4 4.37 2.42 -24.09
CA GLU A 4 5.21 3.02 -23.04
C GLU A 4 4.56 4.24 -22.37
N ASP A 5 3.73 5.01 -23.09
CA ASP A 5 3.02 6.18 -22.55
C ASP A 5 2.04 5.80 -21.41
N PHE A 6 1.66 4.51 -21.35
CA PHE A 6 0.70 3.96 -20.40
C PHE A 6 1.33 2.97 -19.43
N CYS A 7 2.66 2.85 -19.42
CA CYS A 7 3.39 1.90 -18.57
C CYS A 7 3.99 2.57 -17.33
N CYS A 8 3.90 1.85 -16.21
CA CYS A 8 4.55 2.22 -14.97
C CYS A 8 6.05 1.92 -15.05
N ALA A 9 6.91 2.90 -14.76
CA ALA A 9 8.35 2.74 -14.81
C ALA A 9 8.95 1.81 -13.73
N VAL A 10 8.14 1.34 -12.77
CA VAL A 10 8.59 0.40 -11.73
C VAL A 10 8.31 -1.05 -12.13
N CYS A 11 7.08 -1.37 -12.55
CA CYS A 11 6.73 -2.73 -12.97
C CYS A 11 6.88 -2.98 -14.47
N LEU A 12 7.20 -1.93 -15.25
CA LEU A 12 7.39 -1.95 -16.70
C LEU A 12 6.17 -2.51 -17.46
N ASP A 13 4.98 -2.24 -16.92
CA ASP A 13 3.71 -2.73 -17.43
C ASP A 13 2.63 -1.66 -17.23
N PHE A 14 1.50 -1.79 -17.91
CA PHE A 14 0.41 -0.82 -17.92
C PHE A 14 -0.04 -0.39 -16.52
N PHE A 15 -0.38 0.88 -16.37
CA PHE A 15 -0.80 1.42 -15.08
C PHE A 15 -2.02 0.69 -14.51
N ILE A 16 -1.91 0.25 -13.26
CA ILE A 16 -3.04 -0.18 -12.44
C ILE A 16 -3.17 0.78 -11.27
N GLU A 17 -4.34 1.41 -11.14
CA GLU A 17 -4.63 2.41 -10.11
C GLU A 17 -3.51 3.45 -9.99
N PRO A 18 -3.17 4.14 -11.10
CA PRO A 18 -2.04 5.05 -11.13
C PRO A 18 -2.20 6.16 -10.08
N CYS A 19 -1.08 6.53 -9.47
CA CYS A 19 -0.95 7.66 -8.57
C CYS A 19 0.16 8.58 -9.07
N ILE A 20 -0.06 9.89 -8.96
CA ILE A 20 0.92 10.93 -9.21
C ILE A 20 1.55 11.36 -7.88
N ILE A 21 2.87 11.54 -7.87
CA ILE A 21 3.63 12.08 -6.72
C ILE A 21 4.01 13.53 -6.96
N LYS A 22 4.49 14.24 -5.92
CA LYS A 22 4.77 15.68 -5.91
C LYS A 22 5.67 16.16 -7.06
N CYS A 23 6.61 15.33 -7.50
CA CYS A 23 7.51 15.66 -8.61
C CYS A 23 6.88 15.50 -10.01
N GLY A 24 5.59 15.11 -10.10
CA GLY A 24 4.85 14.97 -11.35
C GLY A 24 4.87 13.57 -11.98
N HIS A 25 5.72 12.66 -11.51
CA HIS A 25 5.79 11.29 -12.06
C HIS A 25 4.62 10.43 -11.56
N SER A 26 4.14 9.52 -12.41
CA SER A 26 3.06 8.58 -12.10
C SER A 26 3.55 7.14 -12.05
N PHE A 27 2.97 6.35 -11.14
CA PHE A 27 3.29 4.93 -10.90
C PHE A 27 2.01 4.18 -10.51
N CYS A 28 1.97 2.85 -10.64
CA CYS A 28 0.92 2.06 -10.00
C CYS A 28 0.95 2.29 -8.49
N HIS A 29 -0.21 2.38 -7.84
CA HIS A 29 -0.30 2.63 -6.39
C HIS A 29 0.58 1.68 -5.56
N LEU A 30 0.41 0.36 -5.77
CA LEU A 30 1.20 -0.65 -5.06
C LEU A 30 2.70 -0.59 -5.36
N CYS A 31 3.09 -0.14 -6.56
CA CYS A 31 4.49 -0.01 -6.95
C CYS A 31 5.16 1.14 -6.19
N ILE A 32 4.53 2.32 -6.17
CA ILE A 32 5.10 3.46 -5.46
C ILE A 32 5.04 3.27 -3.95
N GLU A 33 3.97 2.70 -3.41
CA GLU A 33 3.88 2.33 -2.00
C GLU A 33 5.05 1.41 -1.59
N SER A 34 5.26 0.31 -2.31
CA SER A 34 6.34 -0.63 -2.02
C SER A 34 7.72 0.02 -2.12
N HIS A 35 7.94 0.91 -3.10
CA HIS A 35 9.19 1.62 -3.26
C HIS A 35 9.47 2.59 -2.11
N LEU A 36 8.44 3.34 -1.70
CA LEU A 36 8.56 4.34 -0.62
C LEU A 36 8.77 3.71 0.76
N ASN A 37 8.42 2.43 0.93
CA ASN A 37 8.77 1.66 2.12
C ASN A 37 10.28 1.36 2.23
N ILE A 38 11.04 1.50 1.14
CA ILE A 38 12.49 1.25 1.09
C ILE A 38 13.26 2.57 1.00
N THR A 39 12.75 3.54 0.25
CA THR A 39 13.44 4.81 -0.02
C THR A 39 12.44 5.97 -0.16
N GLU A 40 12.69 7.08 0.53
CA GLU A 40 11.83 8.28 0.47
C GLU A 40 12.07 9.18 -0.76
N LYS A 41 12.34 8.56 -1.92
CA LYS A 41 12.72 9.26 -3.15
C LYS A 41 11.94 8.72 -4.34
N CYS A 42 11.65 9.59 -5.31
CA CYS A 42 11.04 9.19 -6.57
C CYS A 42 11.92 8.15 -7.31
N PRO A 43 11.35 7.04 -7.84
CA PRO A 43 12.09 6.04 -8.62
C PRO A 43 12.82 6.63 -9.84
N LEU A 44 12.27 7.68 -10.45
CA LEU A 44 12.76 8.25 -11.72
C LEU A 44 13.76 9.39 -11.49
N CYS A 45 13.37 10.42 -10.74
CA CYS A 45 14.17 11.64 -10.59
C CYS A 45 14.78 11.83 -9.20
N ARG A 46 14.54 10.89 -8.28
CA ARG A 46 15.04 10.91 -6.89
C ARG A 46 14.60 12.12 -6.04
N ALA A 47 13.68 12.96 -6.56
CA ALA A 47 13.08 14.07 -5.82
C ALA A 47 12.16 13.57 -4.70
N PHE A 48 11.86 14.47 -3.75
CA PHE A 48 10.93 14.18 -2.67
C PHE A 48 9.53 13.84 -3.23
N PRO A 49 8.97 12.65 -2.92
CA PRO A 49 7.75 12.17 -3.53
C PRO A 49 6.50 12.83 -2.96
N GLY A 50 6.50 13.23 -1.68
CA GLY A 50 5.25 13.56 -0.98
C GLY A 50 4.26 12.40 -0.96
N ASN A 51 3.01 12.68 -0.64
CA ASN A 51 1.96 11.65 -0.61
C ASN A 51 1.45 11.36 -2.03
N PRO A 52 1.42 10.10 -2.48
CA PRO A 52 0.82 9.74 -3.75
C PRO A 52 -0.67 10.10 -3.81
N ILE A 53 -1.10 10.74 -4.90
CA ILE A 53 -2.50 11.10 -5.15
C ILE A 53 -3.01 10.30 -6.35
N LYS A 54 -4.20 9.71 -6.25
CA LYS A 54 -4.78 8.91 -7.34
C LYS A 54 -4.96 9.75 -8.62
N ASN A 55 -4.41 9.27 -9.73
CA ASN A 55 -4.50 9.89 -11.04
C ASN A 55 -5.63 9.24 -11.87
N ARG A 56 -6.88 9.68 -11.63
CA ARG A 56 -8.07 9.13 -12.31
C ARG A 56 -8.06 9.35 -13.83
N GLN A 57 -7.46 10.44 -14.29
CA GLN A 57 -7.37 10.72 -15.73
C GLN A 57 -6.47 9.70 -16.41
N LEU A 58 -5.27 9.45 -15.86
CA LEU A 58 -4.37 8.43 -16.40
C LEU A 58 -4.96 7.01 -16.31
N GLU A 59 -5.71 6.70 -15.25
CA GLU A 59 -6.45 5.43 -15.13
C GLU A 59 -7.46 5.28 -16.29
N SER A 60 -8.27 6.31 -16.55
CA SER A 60 -9.24 6.31 -17.63
C SER A 60 -8.58 6.18 -19.01
N LEU A 61 -7.48 6.92 -19.25
CA LEU A 61 -6.78 6.88 -20.53
C LEU A 61 -6.13 5.50 -20.76
N THR A 62 -5.53 4.92 -19.72
CA THR A 62 -4.96 3.56 -19.77
C THR A 62 -6.04 2.53 -20.10
N MET A 63 -7.20 2.61 -19.43
CA MET A 63 -8.37 1.75 -19.71
C MET A 63 -8.84 1.83 -21.16
N SER A 64 -9.02 3.04 -21.67
CA SER A 64 -9.42 3.27 -23.05
C SER A 64 -8.40 2.72 -24.04
N TYR A 65 -7.11 2.92 -23.78
CA TYR A 65 -6.02 2.40 -24.61
C TYR A 65 -5.99 0.87 -24.67
N ILE A 66 -6.05 0.20 -23.51
CA ILE A 66 -6.08 -1.26 -23.40
C ILE A 66 -7.27 -1.85 -24.17
N SER A 67 -8.43 -1.25 -23.99
CA SER A 67 -9.66 -1.68 -24.66
C SER A 67 -9.55 -1.51 -26.16
N PHE A 68 -9.07 -0.36 -26.63
CA PHE A 68 -8.89 -0.06 -28.04
C PHE A 68 -7.90 -1.00 -28.73
N ARG A 69 -6.83 -1.40 -28.03
CA ARG A 69 -5.78 -2.27 -28.57
C ARG A 69 -6.03 -3.77 -28.36
N ASN A 70 -7.13 -4.15 -27.72
CA ASN A 70 -7.46 -5.53 -27.34
C ASN A 70 -6.37 -6.21 -26.46
N LEU A 71 -5.73 -5.45 -25.58
CA LEU A 71 -4.63 -5.91 -24.70
C LEU A 71 -5.12 -6.32 -23.30
N SER A 72 -6.28 -6.97 -23.22
CA SER A 72 -7.14 -6.91 -22.02
C SER A 72 -6.97 -8.02 -20.98
N THR A 73 -6.69 -9.27 -21.34
CA THR A 73 -6.79 -10.40 -20.39
C THR A 73 -5.83 -10.27 -19.20
N SER A 74 -4.52 -10.24 -19.46
CA SER A 74 -3.49 -10.14 -18.41
C SER A 74 -3.60 -8.83 -17.61
N TYR A 75 -4.00 -7.75 -18.29
CA TYR A 75 -4.26 -6.46 -17.68
C TYR A 75 -5.37 -6.56 -16.62
N TYR A 76 -6.54 -7.12 -16.97
CA TYR A 76 -7.69 -7.19 -16.07
C TYR A 76 -7.48 -8.18 -14.92
N GLU A 77 -6.75 -9.27 -15.15
CA GLU A 77 -6.32 -10.18 -14.10
C GLU A 77 -5.41 -9.48 -13.08
N ARG A 78 -4.40 -8.72 -13.56
CA ARG A 78 -3.55 -7.92 -12.68
C ARG A 78 -4.35 -6.85 -11.95
N MET A 79 -5.28 -6.17 -12.62
CA MET A 79 -6.17 -5.19 -12.00
C MET A 79 -6.98 -5.80 -10.86
N LYS A 80 -7.59 -6.97 -11.07
CA LYS A 80 -8.37 -7.68 -10.05
C LYS A 80 -7.49 -8.09 -8.86
N SER A 81 -6.29 -8.60 -9.13
CA SER A 81 -5.31 -8.97 -8.10
C SER A 81 -4.88 -7.77 -7.26
N ASN A 82 -4.54 -6.65 -7.89
CA ASN A 82 -4.13 -5.42 -7.21
C ASN A 82 -5.26 -4.84 -6.35
N ARG A 83 -6.50 -4.79 -6.87
CA ARG A 83 -7.66 -4.35 -6.08
C ARG A 83 -7.88 -5.22 -4.86
N LYS A 84 -7.74 -6.55 -4.98
CA LYS A 84 -7.83 -7.48 -3.84
C LYS A 84 -6.78 -7.15 -2.77
N LYS A 85 -5.53 -6.92 -3.18
CA LYS A 85 -4.44 -6.51 -2.27
C LYS A 85 -4.74 -5.19 -1.55
N LEU A 86 -5.25 -4.18 -2.27
CA LEU A 86 -5.60 -2.89 -1.68
C LEU A 86 -6.75 -2.99 -0.66
N VAL A 87 -7.74 -3.83 -0.94
CA VAL A 87 -8.84 -4.08 0.00
C VAL A 87 -8.32 -4.78 1.26
N LEU A 88 -7.41 -5.76 1.13
CA LEU A 88 -6.77 -6.39 2.27
C LEU A 88 -5.96 -5.37 3.08
N GLN A 89 -5.20 -4.50 2.41
CA GLN A 89 -4.43 -3.44 3.05
C GLN A 89 -5.33 -2.52 3.88
N GLN A 90 -6.44 -2.03 3.31
CA GLN A 90 -7.38 -1.15 4.01
C GLN A 90 -8.08 -1.85 5.18
N LYS A 91 -8.44 -3.12 5.03
CA LYS A 91 -9.06 -3.91 6.12
C LYS A 91 -8.09 -4.15 7.27
N ALA A 92 -6.84 -4.51 6.96
CA ALA A 92 -5.80 -4.71 7.97
C ALA A 92 -5.55 -3.41 8.75
N LEU A 93 -5.45 -2.29 8.03
CA LEU A 93 -5.28 -0.96 8.59
C LEU A 93 -6.40 -0.62 9.58
N LEU A 94 -7.65 -0.85 9.17
CA LEU A 94 -8.82 -0.60 10.00
C LEU A 94 -8.77 -1.41 11.30
N ILE A 95 -8.48 -2.72 11.22
CA ILE A 95 -8.38 -3.60 12.39
C ILE A 95 -7.29 -3.11 13.36
N ILE A 96 -6.11 -2.79 12.84
CA ILE A 96 -4.98 -2.29 13.64
C ILE A 96 -5.39 -1.01 14.39
N TYR A 97 -6.00 -0.04 13.69
CA TYR A 97 -6.38 1.22 14.30
C TYR A 97 -7.54 1.08 15.27
N THR A 98 -8.59 0.32 14.96
CA THR A 98 -9.76 0.19 15.86
C THR A 98 -9.38 -0.42 17.20
N GLU A 99 -8.49 -1.42 17.19
CA GLU A 99 -8.05 -2.09 18.43
C GLU A 99 -7.07 -1.24 19.25
N LEU A 100 -6.31 -0.35 18.60
CA LEU A 100 -5.32 0.50 19.27
C LEU A 100 -5.81 1.91 19.63
N SER A 101 -6.88 2.39 19.00
CA SER A 101 -7.41 3.74 19.22
C SER A 101 -8.30 3.85 20.46
N ASP A 102 -8.67 2.73 21.08
CA ASP A 102 -9.55 2.72 22.25
C ASP A 102 -8.96 3.51 23.45
N LYS A 103 -7.62 3.59 23.61
CA LYS A 103 -6.93 4.50 24.56
C LYS A 103 -5.51 4.88 24.12
N PRO A 104 -5.05 6.13 24.32
CA PRO A 104 -3.65 6.50 24.11
C PRO A 104 -2.72 5.73 25.06
N GLY A 105 -1.68 5.12 24.51
CA GLY A 105 -0.74 4.26 25.24
C GLY A 105 -1.18 2.80 25.38
N GLN A 106 -2.33 2.42 24.83
CA GLN A 106 -2.76 1.03 24.77
C GLN A 106 -1.85 0.25 23.83
N SER A 107 -1.31 -0.85 24.35
CA SER A 107 -0.51 -1.79 23.59
C SER A 107 -1.23 -3.13 23.55
N THR A 108 -1.12 -3.84 22.44
CA THR A 108 -1.68 -5.18 22.29
C THR A 108 -0.68 -6.08 21.57
N GLU A 109 -0.73 -7.37 21.87
CA GLU A 109 0.05 -8.36 21.12
C GLU A 109 -0.55 -8.60 19.73
N LEU A 110 0.30 -8.84 18.74
CA LEU A 110 -0.11 -9.08 17.36
C LEU A 110 -1.11 -10.23 17.24
N HIS A 111 -0.90 -11.33 17.99
CA HIS A 111 -1.83 -12.45 18.00
C HIS A 111 -3.25 -12.05 18.42
N ASN A 112 -3.39 -11.06 19.33
CA ASN A 112 -4.69 -10.61 19.83
C ASN A 112 -5.48 -9.80 18.80
N LEU A 113 -4.81 -9.03 17.95
CA LEU A 113 -5.44 -8.30 16.82
C LEU A 113 -6.10 -9.26 15.83
N MET A 114 -5.50 -10.45 15.69
CA MET A 114 -5.85 -11.41 14.66
C MET A 114 -6.74 -12.54 15.20
N LYS A 115 -7.01 -12.59 16.51
CA LYS A 115 -7.75 -13.68 17.17
C LYS A 115 -9.14 -13.93 16.57
N ASN A 116 -9.79 -12.86 16.11
CA ASN A 116 -11.15 -12.91 15.54
C ASN A 116 -11.16 -12.90 13.99
N VAL A 117 -10.00 -12.80 13.36
CA VAL A 117 -9.88 -12.79 11.90
C VAL A 117 -9.88 -14.25 11.42
N GLN A 118 -10.78 -14.61 10.50
CA GLN A 118 -10.81 -15.96 9.90
C GLN A 118 -10.09 -16.04 8.55
N ASP A 119 -9.95 -14.90 7.86
CA ASP A 119 -9.30 -14.81 6.56
C ASP A 119 -7.77 -14.81 6.72
N GLU A 120 -7.12 -15.89 6.27
CA GLU A 120 -5.67 -16.08 6.35
C GLU A 120 -4.87 -15.08 5.49
N GLU A 121 -5.43 -14.59 4.38
CA GLU A 121 -4.79 -13.54 3.60
C GLU A 121 -4.81 -12.22 4.36
N LEU A 122 -5.93 -11.92 5.03
CA LEU A 122 -6.03 -10.73 5.89
C LEU A 122 -5.10 -10.82 7.10
N LYS A 123 -5.00 -11.99 7.72
CA LYS A 123 -4.01 -12.25 8.79
C LYS A 123 -2.58 -11.98 8.30
N SER A 124 -2.24 -12.50 7.13
CA SER A 124 -0.92 -12.30 6.52
C SER A 124 -0.64 -10.82 6.23
N GLU A 125 -1.66 -10.08 5.77
CA GLU A 125 -1.55 -8.65 5.50
C GLU A 125 -1.39 -7.81 6.79
N ILE A 126 -2.10 -8.15 7.87
CA ILE A 126 -1.91 -7.52 9.19
C ILE A 126 -0.46 -7.69 9.66
N ARG A 127 0.07 -8.94 9.60
CA ARG A 127 1.47 -9.21 9.94
C ARG A 127 2.43 -8.38 9.08
N ARG A 128 2.18 -8.31 7.77
CA ARG A 128 3.02 -7.55 6.83
C ARG A 128 3.06 -6.07 7.22
N GLN A 129 1.92 -5.44 7.47
CA GLN A 129 1.83 -4.03 7.85
C GLN A 129 2.57 -3.75 9.15
N VAL A 130 2.34 -4.57 10.17
CA VAL A 130 3.00 -4.43 11.49
C VAL A 130 4.52 -4.55 11.35
N ARG A 131 5.02 -5.56 10.61
CA ARG A 131 6.46 -5.78 10.41
C ARG A 131 7.12 -4.65 9.62
N GLN A 132 6.46 -4.15 8.58
CA GLN A 132 7.02 -3.13 7.70
C GLN A 132 6.76 -1.70 8.19
N GLN A 133 5.99 -1.51 9.29
CA GLN A 133 5.59 -0.22 9.84
C GLN A 133 4.93 0.74 8.81
N VAL A 134 4.31 0.18 7.76
CA VAL A 134 3.84 0.96 6.60
C VAL A 134 2.67 1.84 6.98
N GLY A 135 2.87 3.17 6.94
CA GLY A 135 1.77 4.16 6.98
C GLY A 135 0.93 4.19 8.28
N ILE A 136 1.30 3.42 9.30
CA ILE A 136 0.49 3.17 10.49
C ILE A 136 0.94 3.91 11.75
N GLY A 137 2.13 4.52 11.72
CA GLY A 137 2.64 5.24 12.88
C GLY A 137 2.70 4.37 14.14
N LEU A 138 3.13 3.11 14.00
CA LEU A 138 3.24 2.17 15.12
C LEU A 138 4.65 2.15 15.74
N GLU A 139 4.70 1.81 17.01
CA GLU A 139 5.89 1.34 17.72
C GLU A 139 5.68 -0.11 18.14
N HIS A 140 6.77 -0.86 18.23
CA HIS A 140 6.76 -2.24 18.70
C HIS A 140 7.68 -2.39 19.91
N ILE A 141 7.31 -3.30 20.81
CA ILE A 141 8.08 -3.71 21.98
C ILE A 141 8.31 -5.22 21.85
N GLY A 142 9.58 -5.63 21.82
CA GLY A 142 9.99 -7.02 21.60
C GLY A 142 10.40 -7.30 20.15
N ASP A 143 10.63 -8.58 19.86
CA ASP A 143 11.09 -9.07 18.56
C ASP A 143 9.95 -9.11 17.51
N LEU A 144 10.19 -8.57 16.32
CA LEU A 144 9.26 -8.54 15.18
C LEU A 144 9.14 -9.88 14.45
N GLU A 145 9.98 -10.86 14.77
CA GLU A 145 9.97 -12.17 14.10
C GLU A 145 8.78 -13.05 14.52
N GLY A 146 8.20 -12.85 15.71
CA GLY A 146 7.12 -13.66 16.30
C GLY A 146 5.75 -12.99 16.44
N ASP A 147 4.70 -13.81 16.63
CA ASP A 147 3.31 -13.34 16.83
C ASP A 147 3.05 -12.77 18.26
N THR A 148 4.05 -12.83 19.15
CA THR A 148 4.03 -12.25 20.51
C THR A 148 4.50 -10.79 20.56
N VAL A 149 4.81 -10.19 19.40
CA VAL A 149 5.22 -8.78 19.36
C VAL A 149 4.10 -7.88 19.88
N THR A 150 4.45 -6.99 20.80
CA THR A 150 3.51 -6.01 21.34
C THR A 150 3.60 -4.72 20.52
N ILE A 151 2.47 -4.20 20.06
CA ILE A 151 2.40 -2.98 19.24
C ILE A 151 1.54 -1.91 19.88
N ARG A 152 1.88 -0.65 19.62
CA ARG A 152 1.13 0.55 20.05
C ARG A 152 1.24 1.67 19.03
N LEU A 153 0.33 2.63 19.06
CA LEU A 153 0.44 3.86 18.26
C LEU A 153 1.57 4.75 18.80
N LYS A 154 2.37 5.36 17.91
CA LYS A 154 3.35 6.40 18.25
C LYS A 154 2.63 7.53 18.96
N SER A 155 3.06 7.89 20.17
CA SER A 155 2.61 9.12 20.80
C SER A 155 3.04 10.28 19.90
N SER A 156 2.09 11.09 19.46
CA SER A 156 2.39 12.33 18.72
C SER A 156 3.32 13.17 19.57
N SER A 157 4.62 13.10 19.27
CA SER A 157 5.60 14.02 19.83
C SER A 157 5.29 15.36 19.18
N SER A 158 4.61 16.24 19.92
CA SER A 158 4.51 17.65 19.57
C SER A 158 5.91 18.19 19.32
N LYS A 159 6.20 18.55 18.07
CA LYS A 159 7.25 19.48 17.69
C LYS A 159 6.67 20.45 16.68
#